data_AF-A0A8X6S2F5-F1
#
_entry.id   AF-A0A8X6S2F5-F1
#
_cell.length_a   1.000
_cell.length_b   1.000
_cell.length_c   1.000
_cell.angle_alpha   90.00
_cell.angle_beta   90.00
_cell.angle_gamma   90.00
#
_symmetry.space_group_name_H-M   'P 1'
#
loop_
_entity.id
_entity.type
_entity.pdbx_description
1 polymer ?
#
loop_
_entity_poly.entity_id
_entity_poly.type
_entity_poly.pdbx_seq_one_letter_code
_entity_poly.pdbx_strand_id
1 'polypeptide(L)'
;MISAELLGHIDSRLKQITGNYNTNFGGLDMILIGDLRQLPPVRATPIYKQQKQKIFSPLLWRNLKFYELEEVMRQSNRVFSSILTKIGNGDQLASQEIELIESRLCTVHEADTHCPHAIRLFNTNHAVNVYNKKILDGAIEKYNSTATDVYIGCTSTEQQAFVRQKLHKMSIIDTGGLPYETVFVKDIYYMITTNIDVSDGLANGAVGKLVHIERDDSGQVNFVWLEFSGPPKTGQKIRKKVAGHVAANNISRTAVPIGRRSSTIPLNNNKTINVKRSHLPLVCACATTIHKSQGSTYSEIVYEYDKKQSQSLVYVALSRVTTIEGLRITTSNNDLTFYHGRRPSTTMIHLRDEFRRLSLNCVKTVDSDMLYFIRQEQGLTVYTLNCQSLRNIANLLGKKNGTMFAKRFQYDIILGLNVLPRTQTYPKHTAGAHLVTRDTTARIIRHENLELAKKLSNVLDTGCAYVQRKRTFACSFKKSP
;
A
#
# COMPACT_ATOMS: atom_id res chain seq x y z
N MET A 1 8.20 -2.03 6.00
CA MET A 1 8.64 -3.45 6.18
C MET A 1 9.97 -3.75 5.47
N ILE A 2 10.92 -2.82 5.45
CA ILE A 2 12.20 -2.96 4.72
C ILE A 2 13.23 -3.68 5.61
N SER A 3 13.95 -4.64 5.05
CA SER A 3 15.01 -5.35 5.75
C SER A 3 16.37 -4.67 5.57
N ALA A 4 17.31 -4.93 6.49
CA ALA A 4 18.68 -4.43 6.38
C ALA A 4 19.36 -4.90 5.08
N GLU A 5 19.07 -6.12 4.62
CA GLU A 5 19.58 -6.67 3.37
C GLU A 5 19.06 -5.91 2.15
N LEU A 6 17.76 -5.61 2.14
CA LEU A 6 17.15 -4.85 1.06
C LEU A 6 17.71 -3.42 1.00
N LEU A 7 17.90 -2.75 2.15
CA LEU A 7 18.53 -1.44 2.20
C LEU A 7 19.95 -1.46 1.63
N GLY A 8 20.74 -2.49 1.97
CA GLY A 8 22.08 -2.67 1.41
C GLY A 8 22.07 -2.91 -0.10
N HIS A 9 21.09 -3.64 -0.63
CA HIS A 9 20.92 -3.79 -2.07
C HIS A 9 20.52 -2.47 -2.75
N ILE A 10 19.66 -1.67 -2.13
CA ILE A 10 19.29 -0.35 -2.64
C ILE A 10 20.53 0.54 -2.74
N ASP A 11 21.32 0.65 -1.66
CA ASP A 11 22.59 1.39 -1.64
C ASP A 11 23.53 0.95 -2.77
N SER A 12 23.81 -0.35 -2.85
CA SER A 12 24.70 -0.90 -3.87
C SER A 12 24.21 -0.61 -5.29
N ARG A 13 22.90 -0.70 -5.54
CA ARG A 13 22.32 -0.41 -6.86
C ARG A 13 22.38 1.06 -7.21
N LEU A 14 22.14 1.96 -6.26
CA LEU A 14 22.23 3.40 -6.51
C LEU A 14 23.67 3.84 -6.78
N LYS A 15 24.66 3.27 -6.07
CA LYS A 15 26.09 3.47 -6.37
C LYS A 15 26.46 3.03 -7.78
N GLN A 16 25.95 1.88 -8.22
CA GLN A 16 26.17 1.38 -9.60
C GLN A 16 25.53 2.27 -10.66
N ILE A 17 24.33 2.78 -10.41
CA ILE A 17 23.60 3.62 -11.37
C ILE A 17 24.24 5.00 -11.50
N THR A 18 24.67 5.59 -10.38
CA THR A 18 25.27 6.92 -10.32
C THR A 18 26.75 6.92 -10.69
N GLY A 19 27.42 5.77 -10.62
CA GLY A 19 28.87 5.66 -10.73
C GLY A 19 29.63 6.16 -9.48
N ASN A 20 28.92 6.64 -8.46
CA ASN A 20 29.53 7.14 -7.23
C ASN A 20 29.54 6.05 -6.15
N TYR A 21 30.66 5.36 -6.00
CA TYR A 21 30.80 4.25 -5.04
C TYR A 21 31.25 4.71 -3.64
N ASN A 22 31.75 5.94 -3.52
CA ASN A 22 32.39 6.45 -2.30
C ASN A 22 31.37 6.98 -1.28
N THR A 23 30.17 7.36 -1.73
CA THR A 23 29.11 7.90 -0.86
C THR A 23 27.94 6.93 -0.75
N ASN A 24 27.29 6.87 0.42
CA ASN A 24 26.06 6.11 0.60
C ASN A 24 25.01 6.51 -0.46
N PHE A 25 24.24 5.53 -0.91
CA PHE A 25 23.17 5.64 -1.90
C PHE A 25 23.58 6.33 -3.21
N GLY A 26 24.86 6.28 -3.58
CA GLY A 26 25.34 6.92 -4.80
C GLY A 26 25.34 8.44 -4.76
N GLY A 27 25.29 9.03 -3.56
CA GLY A 27 25.23 10.49 -3.38
C GLY A 27 23.82 11.06 -3.54
N LEU A 28 22.80 10.20 -3.62
CA LEU A 28 21.40 10.62 -3.64
C LEU A 28 20.88 10.86 -2.22
N ASP A 29 20.08 11.91 -2.07
CA ASP A 29 19.36 12.18 -0.84
C ASP A 29 18.21 11.19 -0.69
N MET A 30 18.15 10.54 0.47
CA MET A 30 17.21 9.46 0.75
C MET A 30 16.27 9.85 1.88
N ILE A 31 14.97 9.83 1.61
CA ILE A 31 13.94 10.00 2.63
C ILE A 31 13.27 8.65 2.87
N LEU A 32 13.41 8.14 4.09
CA LEU A 32 12.74 6.93 4.57
C LEU A 32 11.63 7.32 5.54
N ILE A 33 10.40 6.89 5.25
CA ILE A 33 9.23 7.17 6.08
C ILE A 33 8.64 5.83 6.53
N GLY A 34 8.40 5.69 7.83
CA GLY A 34 7.81 4.48 8.37
C GLY A 34 7.71 4.52 9.88
N ASP A 35 7.14 3.46 10.42
CA ASP A 35 6.93 3.28 11.86
C ASP A 35 7.46 1.91 12.26
N LEU A 36 8.53 1.90 13.03
CA LEU A 36 9.24 0.67 13.42
C LEU A 36 8.46 -0.18 14.44
N ARG A 37 7.41 0.37 15.07
CA ARG A 37 6.52 -0.38 15.98
C ARG A 37 5.60 -1.33 15.24
N GLN A 38 5.35 -1.06 13.95
CA GLN A 38 4.53 -1.90 13.08
C GLN A 38 5.27 -3.20 12.73
N LEU A 39 4.72 -3.96 11.78
CA LEU A 39 5.24 -5.29 11.48
C LEU A 39 6.68 -5.24 10.95
N PRO A 40 7.59 -6.04 11.52
CA PRO A 40 8.96 -6.16 11.03
C PRO A 40 8.98 -6.84 9.64
N PRO A 41 10.10 -6.78 8.92
CA PRO A 41 10.23 -7.49 7.66
C PRO A 41 10.06 -9.01 7.85
N VAL A 42 9.29 -9.64 6.96
CA VAL A 42 8.94 -11.07 7.06
C VAL A 42 10.17 -11.94 6.78
N ARG A 43 10.59 -12.75 7.77
CA ARG A 43 11.75 -13.66 7.67
C ARG A 43 13.04 -12.97 7.22
N ALA A 44 13.24 -11.71 7.60
CA ALA A 44 14.45 -10.96 7.29
C ALA A 44 14.87 -10.06 8.47
N THR A 45 16.08 -9.51 8.41
CA THR A 45 16.64 -8.72 9.51
C THR A 45 16.03 -7.30 9.52
N PRO A 46 15.47 -6.83 10.64
CA PRO A 46 15.02 -5.44 10.75
C PRO A 46 16.13 -4.45 10.40
N ILE A 47 15.76 -3.33 9.77
CA ILE A 47 16.69 -2.33 9.22
C ILE A 47 17.69 -1.76 10.24
N TYR A 48 17.31 -1.71 11.51
CA TYR A 48 18.09 -1.20 12.63
C TYR A 48 18.97 -2.27 13.31
N LYS A 49 18.95 -3.53 12.84
CA LYS A 49 19.79 -4.60 13.38
C LYS A 49 20.92 -4.96 12.41
N GLN A 50 22.07 -5.34 12.97
CA GLN A 50 23.20 -5.84 12.18
C GLN A 50 22.82 -7.15 11.48
N GLN A 51 23.21 -7.27 10.21
CA GLN A 51 23.06 -8.52 9.47
C GLN A 51 23.99 -9.59 10.06
N LYS A 52 23.41 -10.74 10.44
CA LYS A 52 24.15 -11.85 11.06
C LYS A 52 25.36 -12.32 10.23
N GLN A 53 25.29 -12.20 8.91
CA GLN A 53 26.31 -12.69 7.97
C GLN A 53 27.34 -11.64 7.55
N LYS A 54 27.23 -10.38 8.00
CA LYS A 54 28.13 -9.27 7.64
C LYS A 54 28.49 -8.43 8.86
N ILE A 55 29.18 -9.04 9.83
CA ILE A 55 29.54 -8.41 11.11
C ILE A 55 30.40 -7.15 10.89
N PHE A 56 31.24 -7.12 9.86
CA PHE A 56 32.15 -6.00 9.56
C PHE A 56 31.59 -4.94 8.59
N SER A 57 30.36 -5.10 8.09
CA SER A 57 29.77 -4.08 7.20
C SER A 57 29.20 -2.92 8.03
N PRO A 58 29.49 -1.65 7.67
CA PRO A 58 28.88 -0.51 8.34
C PRO A 58 27.36 -0.59 8.22
N LEU A 59 26.66 -0.35 9.33
CA LEU A 59 25.22 -0.34 9.37
C LEU A 59 24.71 0.96 8.74
N LEU A 60 24.25 0.90 7.49
CA LEU A 60 23.71 2.06 6.74
C LEU A 60 22.69 2.87 7.56
N TRP A 61 21.88 2.19 8.37
CA TRP A 61 20.89 2.78 9.26
C TRP A 61 21.48 3.79 10.24
N ARG A 62 22.71 3.58 10.74
CA ARG A 62 23.34 4.51 11.70
C ARG A 62 23.69 5.87 11.10
N ASN A 63 23.79 5.95 9.77
CA ASN A 63 24.15 7.18 9.06
C ASN A 63 22.93 8.03 8.71
N LEU A 64 21.72 7.58 9.05
CA LEU A 64 20.49 8.30 8.75
C LEU A 64 20.17 9.33 9.84
N LYS A 65 19.75 10.51 9.41
CA LYS A 65 19.15 11.51 10.28
C LYS A 65 17.72 11.08 10.64
N PHE A 66 17.34 11.25 11.90
CA PHE A 66 16.03 10.88 12.39
C PHE A 66 15.20 12.12 12.72
N TYR A 67 13.95 12.09 12.28
CA TYR A 67 12.93 13.09 12.57
C TYR A 67 11.68 12.34 13.03
N GLU A 68 11.21 12.64 14.24
CA GLU A 68 9.99 12.07 14.79
C GLU A 68 8.80 12.95 14.44
N LEU A 69 7.69 12.34 14.03
CA LEU A 69 6.41 13.02 13.89
C LEU A 69 5.60 12.80 15.17
N GLU A 70 5.27 13.90 15.86
CA GLU A 70 4.63 13.85 17.17
C GLU A 70 3.10 13.85 17.09
N GLU A 71 2.53 14.42 16.02
CA GLU A 71 1.08 14.57 15.89
C GLU A 71 0.41 13.35 15.22
N VAL A 72 -0.50 12.70 15.96
CA VAL A 72 -1.31 11.60 15.44
C VAL A 72 -2.54 12.14 14.71
N MET A 73 -2.52 12.05 13.38
CA MET A 73 -3.60 12.57 12.51
C MET A 73 -4.76 11.59 12.27
N ARG A 74 -4.56 10.27 12.49
CA ARG A 74 -5.58 9.26 12.16
C ARG A 74 -6.67 9.16 13.22
N GLN A 75 -6.30 9.17 14.50
CA GLN A 75 -7.21 9.12 15.63
C GLN A 75 -7.34 10.50 16.24
N SER A 76 -8.54 11.08 16.19
CA SER A 76 -8.82 12.38 16.80
C SER A 76 -8.84 12.34 18.33
N ASN A 77 -9.20 11.19 18.92
CA ASN A 77 -9.25 10.99 20.36
C ASN A 77 -7.85 10.74 20.94
N ARG A 78 -7.36 11.66 21.77
CA ARG A 78 -6.03 11.59 22.40
C ARG A 78 -5.86 10.43 23.39
N VAL A 79 -6.91 10.02 24.08
CA VAL A 79 -6.87 8.86 24.99
C VAL A 79 -6.63 7.59 24.17
N PHE A 80 -7.39 7.42 23.08
CA PHE A 80 -7.23 6.24 22.24
C PHE A 80 -5.86 6.20 21.54
N SER A 81 -5.39 7.32 20.99
CA SER A 81 -4.06 7.37 20.36
C SER A 81 -2.92 7.13 21.36
N SER A 82 -3.05 7.58 22.61
CA SER A 82 -2.14 7.26 23.71
C SER A 82 -2.10 5.75 23.99
N ILE A 83 -3.27 5.11 24.12
CA ILE A 83 -3.37 3.66 24.34
C ILE A 83 -2.68 2.90 23.20
N LEU A 84 -2.96 3.27 21.94
CA LEU A 84 -2.31 2.65 20.78
C LEU A 84 -0.79 2.83 20.82
N THR A 85 -0.30 4.01 21.22
CA THR A 85 1.12 4.29 21.34
C THR A 85 1.78 3.41 22.40
N LYS A 86 1.17 3.27 23.59
CA LYS A 86 1.63 2.36 24.64
C LYS A 86 1.65 0.91 24.18
N ILE A 87 0.60 0.46 23.49
CA ILE A 87 0.58 -0.89 22.87
C ILE A 87 1.72 -1.01 21.85
N GLY A 88 1.94 -0.03 20.99
CA GLY A 88 3.03 -0.04 20.01
C GLY A 88 4.43 -0.08 20.65
N ASN A 89 4.61 0.59 21.80
CA ASN A 89 5.86 0.59 22.55
C ASN A 89 6.06 -0.67 23.42
N GLY A 90 4.98 -1.44 23.63
CA GLY A 90 4.97 -2.52 24.60
C GLY A 90 4.99 -2.03 26.04
N ASP A 91 4.46 -0.84 26.32
CA ASP A 91 4.35 -0.29 27.67
C ASP A 91 3.14 -0.89 28.40
N GLN A 92 3.14 -0.76 29.73
CA GLN A 92 2.00 -1.14 30.55
C GLN A 92 0.87 -0.13 30.41
N LEU A 93 -0.36 -0.63 30.25
CA LEU A 93 -1.60 0.14 30.26
C LEU A 93 -2.11 0.28 31.69
N ALA A 94 -2.72 1.42 31.98
CA ALA A 94 -3.46 1.64 33.22
C ALA A 94 -4.76 0.82 33.22
N SER A 95 -5.34 0.58 34.40
CA SER A 95 -6.57 -0.22 34.52
C SER A 95 -7.72 0.35 33.69
N GLN A 96 -7.93 1.67 33.70
CA GLN A 96 -9.00 2.29 32.91
C GLN A 96 -8.76 2.17 31.39
N GLU A 97 -7.49 2.13 30.95
CA GLU A 97 -7.14 1.94 29.54
C GLU A 97 -7.44 0.51 29.08
N ILE A 98 -7.20 -0.47 29.95
CA ILE A 98 -7.55 -1.87 29.72
C ILE A 98 -9.07 -2.02 29.66
N GLU A 99 -9.80 -1.49 30.63
CA GLU A 99 -11.28 -1.51 30.67
C GLU A 99 -11.88 -0.89 29.41
N LEU A 100 -11.28 0.20 28.91
CA LEU A 100 -11.74 0.86 27.70
C LEU A 100 -11.58 -0.05 26.46
N ILE A 101 -10.45 -0.76 26.32
CA ILE A 101 -10.26 -1.73 25.25
C ILE A 101 -11.17 -2.95 25.44
N GLU A 102 -11.31 -3.45 26.67
CA GLU A 102 -12.17 -4.59 27.01
C GLU A 102 -13.64 -4.30 26.74
N SER A 103 -14.09 -3.04 26.86
CA SER A 103 -15.43 -2.61 26.46
C SER A 103 -15.74 -2.78 24.97
N ARG A 104 -14.72 -3.02 24.13
CA ARG A 104 -14.85 -3.27 22.69
C ARG A 104 -14.87 -4.75 22.35
N LEU A 105 -14.62 -5.65 23.31
CA LEU A 105 -14.74 -7.08 23.10
C LEU A 105 -16.21 -7.48 23.01
N CYS A 106 -16.53 -8.28 21.99
CA CYS A 106 -17.86 -8.81 21.77
C CYS A 106 -17.79 -10.19 21.13
N THR A 107 -18.91 -10.90 21.11
CA THR A 107 -19.03 -12.17 20.39
C THR A 107 -18.97 -11.95 18.88
N VAL A 108 -18.63 -13.01 18.13
CA VAL A 108 -18.65 -12.98 16.66
C VAL A 108 -20.05 -12.66 16.13
N HIS A 109 -21.10 -13.17 16.78
CA HIS A 109 -22.49 -12.92 16.39
C HIS A 109 -22.89 -11.45 16.55
N GLU A 110 -22.52 -10.83 17.67
CA GLU A 110 -22.76 -9.40 17.87
C GLU A 110 -22.01 -8.55 16.85
N ALA A 111 -20.76 -8.90 16.53
CA ALA A 111 -19.98 -8.18 15.53
C ALA A 111 -20.58 -8.31 14.12
N ASP A 112 -21.05 -9.50 13.74
CA ASP A 112 -21.73 -9.74 12.46
C ASP A 112 -23.07 -9.00 12.36
N THR A 113 -23.78 -8.84 13.49
CA THR A 113 -25.09 -8.16 13.54
C THR A 113 -24.95 -6.63 13.56
N HIS A 114 -24.09 -6.08 14.40
CA HIS A 114 -23.96 -4.63 14.59
C HIS A 114 -23.06 -3.97 13.56
N CYS A 115 -22.07 -4.70 13.04
CA CYS A 115 -21.07 -4.18 12.11
C CYS A 115 -20.96 -5.07 10.86
N PRO A 116 -22.05 -5.31 10.09
CA PRO A 116 -22.05 -6.25 8.95
C PRO A 116 -21.13 -5.80 7.80
N HIS A 117 -20.89 -4.49 7.68
CA HIS A 117 -20.08 -3.90 6.61
C HIS A 117 -18.65 -3.53 7.05
N ALA A 118 -18.31 -3.72 8.33
CA ALA A 118 -16.97 -3.43 8.83
C ALA A 118 -15.95 -4.43 8.27
N ILE A 119 -14.75 -3.96 7.93
CA ILE A 119 -13.69 -4.85 7.44
C ILE A 119 -13.29 -5.83 8.54
N ARG A 120 -13.17 -7.12 8.20
CA ARG A 120 -12.63 -8.13 9.11
C ARG A 120 -11.12 -8.22 8.99
N LEU A 121 -10.42 -8.10 10.12
CA LEU A 121 -8.97 -8.25 10.19
C LEU A 121 -8.59 -9.58 10.83
N PHE A 122 -7.88 -10.41 10.07
CA PHE A 122 -7.41 -11.72 10.51
C PHE A 122 -5.88 -11.82 10.46
N ASN A 123 -5.32 -12.75 11.23
CA ASN A 123 -3.88 -13.01 11.16
C ASN A 123 -3.48 -13.78 9.88
N THR A 124 -4.30 -14.75 9.45
CA THR A 124 -3.94 -15.70 8.38
C THR A 124 -4.76 -15.51 7.10
N ASN A 125 -4.17 -15.82 5.94
CA ASN A 125 -4.91 -15.84 4.67
C ASN A 125 -6.02 -16.91 4.67
N HIS A 126 -5.86 -18.00 5.42
CA HIS A 126 -6.88 -19.04 5.52
C HIS A 126 -8.16 -18.48 6.15
N ALA A 127 -8.05 -17.82 7.31
CA ALA A 127 -9.20 -17.19 7.97
C ALA A 127 -9.86 -16.12 7.09
N VAL A 128 -9.08 -15.29 6.39
CA VAL A 128 -9.59 -14.33 5.40
C VAL A 128 -10.41 -15.03 4.32
N ASN A 129 -9.88 -16.11 3.74
CA ASN A 129 -10.55 -16.84 2.67
C ASN A 129 -11.83 -17.52 3.18
N VAL A 130 -11.80 -18.10 4.38
CA VAL A 130 -12.98 -18.70 5.03
C VAL A 130 -14.07 -17.65 5.22
N TYR A 131 -13.74 -16.47 5.78
CA TYR A 131 -14.72 -15.42 6.00
C TYR A 131 -15.28 -14.86 4.68
N ASN A 132 -14.42 -14.51 3.73
CA ASN A 132 -14.86 -14.00 2.43
C ASN A 132 -15.75 -15.03 1.71
N LYS A 133 -15.40 -16.33 1.79
CA LYS A 133 -16.24 -17.40 1.25
C LYS A 133 -17.58 -17.49 1.98
N LYS A 134 -17.64 -17.42 3.31
CA LYS A 134 -18.90 -17.37 4.09
C LYS A 134 -19.82 -16.26 3.60
N ILE A 135 -19.29 -15.05 3.39
CA ILE A 135 -20.07 -13.90 2.91
C ILE A 135 -20.61 -14.16 1.50
N LEU A 136 -19.78 -14.67 0.59
CA LEU A 136 -20.21 -14.98 -0.77
C LEU A 136 -21.21 -16.14 -0.80
N ASP A 137 -21.05 -17.16 0.04
CA ASP A 137 -21.90 -18.33 0.12
C ASP A 137 -23.27 -17.99 0.71
N GLY A 138 -23.32 -17.09 1.71
CA GLY A 138 -24.55 -16.65 2.36
C GLY A 138 -25.37 -15.61 1.58
N ALA A 139 -24.84 -15.03 0.50
CA ALA A 139 -25.58 -14.07 -0.31
C ALA A 139 -26.71 -14.73 -1.10
N ILE A 140 -27.88 -14.08 -1.19
CA ILE A 140 -29.02 -14.58 -1.99
C ILE A 140 -28.78 -14.30 -3.48
N GLU A 141 -28.40 -13.05 -3.81
CA GLU A 141 -28.19 -12.61 -5.18
C GLU A 141 -26.70 -12.65 -5.53
N LYS A 142 -26.33 -13.51 -6.50
CA LYS A 142 -24.93 -13.73 -6.90
C LYS A 142 -24.77 -13.62 -8.42
N TYR A 143 -23.61 -13.12 -8.81
CA TYR A 143 -23.23 -12.87 -10.19
C TYR A 143 -21.90 -13.58 -10.45
N ASN A 144 -21.94 -14.75 -11.07
CA ASN A 144 -20.73 -15.51 -11.36
C ASN A 144 -20.07 -14.98 -12.63
N SER A 145 -18.76 -14.77 -12.58
CA SER A 145 -17.92 -14.43 -13.72
C SER A 145 -16.80 -15.46 -13.81
N THR A 146 -16.57 -15.99 -15.00
CA THR A 146 -15.49 -16.94 -15.28
C THR A 146 -14.49 -16.37 -16.28
N ALA A 147 -13.26 -16.89 -16.23
CA ALA A 147 -12.17 -16.43 -17.06
C ALA A 147 -12.30 -16.99 -18.47
N THR A 148 -11.92 -16.17 -19.44
CA THR A 148 -11.73 -16.64 -20.82
C THR A 148 -10.26 -16.97 -21.00
N ASP A 149 -9.94 -18.25 -21.16
CA ASP A 149 -8.58 -18.74 -21.32
C ASP A 149 -8.34 -19.19 -22.77
N VAL A 150 -7.38 -18.57 -23.46
CA VAL A 150 -6.97 -18.94 -24.81
C VAL A 150 -5.58 -19.60 -24.74
N TYR A 151 -5.50 -20.88 -25.08
CA TYR A 151 -4.27 -21.67 -25.04
C TYR A 151 -3.50 -21.53 -26.36
N ILE A 152 -2.18 -21.30 -26.25
CA ILE A 152 -1.28 -21.05 -27.38
C ILE A 152 -0.10 -22.03 -27.28
N GLY A 153 0.22 -22.71 -28.38
CA GLY A 153 1.35 -23.65 -28.47
C GLY A 153 1.05 -25.07 -27.98
N CYS A 154 -0.21 -25.41 -27.72
CA CYS A 154 -0.61 -26.80 -27.48
C CYS A 154 -0.78 -27.54 -28.81
N THR A 155 -0.18 -28.73 -28.96
CA THR A 155 -0.23 -29.54 -30.18
C THR A 155 -1.25 -30.68 -30.12
N SER A 156 -1.70 -31.05 -28.92
CA SER A 156 -2.72 -32.11 -28.73
C SER A 156 -3.75 -31.74 -27.66
N THR A 157 -4.90 -32.42 -27.71
CA THR A 157 -6.00 -32.30 -26.74
C THR A 157 -5.59 -32.73 -25.33
N GLU A 158 -4.78 -33.79 -25.21
CA GLU A 158 -4.26 -34.30 -23.93
C GLU A 158 -3.30 -33.30 -23.30
N GLN A 159 -2.44 -32.69 -24.12
CA GLN A 159 -1.52 -31.65 -23.67
C GLN A 159 -2.31 -30.43 -23.16
N GLN A 160 -3.34 -30.01 -23.90
CA GLN A 160 -4.21 -28.91 -23.48
C GLN A 160 -4.94 -29.22 -22.15
N ALA A 161 -5.45 -30.44 -21.98
CA ALA A 161 -6.10 -30.88 -20.74
C ALA A 161 -5.12 -30.87 -19.55
N PHE A 162 -3.90 -31.35 -19.74
CA PHE A 162 -2.85 -31.33 -18.72
C PHE A 162 -2.49 -29.90 -18.29
N VAL A 163 -2.26 -28.99 -19.26
CA VAL A 163 -1.89 -27.61 -18.93
C VAL A 163 -3.06 -26.82 -18.34
N ARG A 164 -4.31 -27.13 -18.71
CA ARG A 164 -5.51 -26.59 -18.06
C ARG A 164 -5.58 -26.99 -16.58
N GLN A 165 -5.34 -28.26 -16.26
CA GLN A 165 -5.32 -28.72 -14.87
C GLN A 165 -4.21 -28.03 -14.06
N LYS A 166 -3.04 -27.83 -14.68
CA LYS A 166 -1.94 -27.06 -14.08
C LYS A 166 -2.35 -25.62 -13.81
N LEU A 167 -2.94 -24.93 -14.79
CA LEU A 167 -3.40 -23.54 -14.69
C LEU A 167 -4.43 -23.34 -13.56
N HIS A 168 -5.37 -24.27 -13.39
CA HIS A 168 -6.38 -24.20 -12.33
C HIS A 168 -5.79 -24.32 -10.91
N LYS A 169 -4.60 -24.91 -10.77
CA LYS A 169 -3.88 -25.04 -9.49
C LYS A 169 -2.95 -23.86 -9.21
N MET A 170 -2.77 -22.95 -10.17
CA MET A 170 -1.88 -21.79 -10.00
C MET A 170 -2.50 -20.75 -9.06
N SER A 171 -1.65 -20.04 -8.32
CA SER A 171 -2.12 -18.95 -7.46
C SER A 171 -2.52 -17.74 -8.30
N ILE A 172 -3.42 -16.90 -7.77
CA ILE A 172 -3.87 -15.66 -8.42
C ILE A 172 -2.69 -14.79 -8.88
N ILE A 173 -1.60 -14.78 -8.12
CA ILE A 173 -0.42 -13.98 -8.44
C ILE A 173 0.31 -14.56 -9.65
N ASP A 174 0.39 -15.89 -9.75
CA ASP A 174 1.05 -16.56 -10.87
C ASP A 174 0.20 -16.48 -12.15
N THR A 175 -1.10 -16.19 -12.02
CA THR A 175 -2.03 -15.92 -13.12
C THR A 175 -2.14 -14.43 -13.47
N GLY A 176 -1.10 -13.65 -13.16
CA GLY A 176 -1.04 -12.21 -13.47
C GLY A 176 -2.02 -11.36 -12.65
N GLY A 177 -2.46 -11.86 -11.50
CA GLY A 177 -3.49 -11.24 -10.66
C GLY A 177 -4.92 -11.55 -11.10
N LEU A 178 -5.13 -12.37 -12.13
CA LEU A 178 -6.47 -12.65 -12.66
C LEU A 178 -7.02 -13.95 -12.09
N PRO A 179 -8.11 -13.91 -11.28
CA PRO A 179 -8.76 -15.12 -10.80
C PRO A 179 -9.40 -15.89 -11.96
N TYR A 180 -9.60 -17.20 -11.76
CA TYR A 180 -10.33 -18.02 -12.73
C TYR A 180 -11.85 -17.79 -12.63
N GLU A 181 -12.36 -17.66 -11.42
CA GLU A 181 -13.77 -17.39 -11.14
C GLU A 181 -13.86 -16.29 -10.10
N THR A 182 -14.87 -15.43 -10.23
CA THR A 182 -15.22 -14.44 -9.22
C THR A 182 -16.72 -14.38 -9.06
N VAL A 183 -17.18 -14.49 -7.81
CA VAL A 183 -18.58 -14.30 -7.44
C VAL A 183 -18.74 -12.85 -7.01
N PHE A 184 -19.63 -12.13 -7.70
CA PHE A 184 -20.00 -10.76 -7.38
C PHE A 184 -21.31 -10.72 -6.60
N VAL A 185 -21.30 -9.98 -5.50
CA VAL A 185 -22.45 -9.68 -4.64
C VAL A 185 -22.49 -8.17 -4.49
N LYS A 186 -23.66 -7.56 -4.70
CA LYS A 186 -23.81 -6.11 -4.54
C LYS A 186 -23.58 -5.70 -3.09
N ASP A 187 -23.17 -4.45 -2.91
CA ASP A 187 -22.98 -3.80 -1.61
C ASP A 187 -21.87 -4.34 -0.71
N ILE A 188 -20.97 -5.18 -1.24
CA ILE A 188 -19.78 -5.63 -0.52
C ILE A 188 -18.48 -5.16 -1.19
N TYR A 189 -17.36 -5.35 -0.51
CA TYR A 189 -16.06 -4.80 -0.92
C TYR A 189 -15.25 -5.78 -1.78
N TYR A 190 -14.61 -5.23 -2.81
CA TYR A 190 -13.69 -5.95 -3.69
C TYR A 190 -12.36 -5.21 -3.81
N MET A 191 -11.27 -5.96 -3.88
CA MET A 191 -9.90 -5.45 -4.00
C MET A 191 -9.37 -5.68 -5.41
N ILE A 192 -8.79 -4.62 -5.99
CA ILE A 192 -8.04 -4.70 -7.23
C ILE A 192 -6.76 -5.52 -7.02
N THR A 193 -6.52 -6.51 -7.87
CA THR A 193 -5.36 -7.42 -7.79
C THR A 193 -4.22 -7.06 -8.71
N THR A 194 -4.41 -6.12 -9.64
CA THR A 194 -3.43 -5.72 -10.66
C THR A 194 -3.34 -4.20 -10.80
N ASN A 195 -2.24 -3.69 -11.32
CA ASN A 195 -2.14 -2.26 -11.61
C ASN A 195 -2.93 -1.93 -12.88
N ILE A 196 -4.03 -1.18 -12.73
CA ILE A 196 -4.90 -0.77 -13.84
C ILE A 196 -4.45 0.61 -14.34
N ASP A 197 -4.46 1.61 -13.47
CA ASP A 197 -3.89 2.94 -13.68
C ASP A 197 -3.43 3.50 -12.33
N VAL A 198 -2.13 3.32 -12.05
CA VAL A 198 -1.51 3.80 -10.81
C VAL A 198 -1.62 5.33 -10.67
N SER A 199 -1.66 6.08 -11.78
CA SER A 199 -1.78 7.53 -11.74
C SER A 199 -3.18 8.03 -11.40
N ASP A 200 -4.18 7.15 -11.51
CA ASP A 200 -5.58 7.40 -11.13
C ASP A 200 -5.94 6.65 -9.85
N GLY A 201 -4.95 6.14 -9.09
CA GLY A 201 -5.18 5.40 -7.85
C GLY A 201 -5.75 3.97 -8.03
N LEU A 202 -5.92 3.50 -9.27
CA LEU A 202 -6.42 2.16 -9.59
C LEU A 202 -5.24 1.17 -9.65
N ALA A 203 -4.67 0.89 -8.48
CA ALA A 203 -3.53 0.01 -8.32
C ALA A 203 -3.91 -1.28 -7.56
N ASN A 204 -3.02 -2.27 -7.60
CA ASN A 204 -3.14 -3.45 -6.76
C ASN A 204 -3.27 -3.04 -5.28
N GLY A 205 -4.27 -3.59 -4.59
CA GLY A 205 -4.60 -3.28 -3.20
C GLY A 205 -5.70 -2.22 -3.02
N ALA A 206 -6.11 -1.49 -4.06
CA ALA A 206 -7.23 -0.56 -3.95
C ALA A 206 -8.54 -1.32 -3.71
N VAL A 207 -9.30 -0.94 -2.69
CA VAL A 207 -10.55 -1.59 -2.27
C VAL A 207 -11.72 -0.65 -2.52
N GLY A 208 -12.78 -1.16 -3.14
CA GLY A 208 -14.01 -0.41 -3.37
C GLY A 208 -15.26 -1.26 -3.15
N LYS A 209 -16.36 -0.61 -2.78
CA LYS A 209 -17.68 -1.21 -2.60
C LYS A 209 -18.34 -1.40 -3.96
N LEU A 210 -18.84 -2.60 -4.25
CA LEU A 210 -19.54 -2.90 -5.49
C LEU A 210 -20.96 -2.31 -5.47
N VAL A 211 -21.27 -1.41 -6.41
CA VAL A 211 -22.58 -0.74 -6.48
C VAL A 211 -23.36 -1.07 -7.74
N HIS A 212 -22.69 -1.45 -8.83
CA HIS A 212 -23.37 -1.80 -10.09
C HIS A 212 -22.58 -2.83 -10.90
N ILE A 213 -23.28 -3.63 -11.70
CA ILE A 213 -22.72 -4.70 -12.53
C ILE A 213 -23.31 -4.58 -13.93
N GLU A 214 -22.45 -4.55 -14.95
CA GLU A 214 -22.85 -4.60 -16.35
C GLU A 214 -22.49 -5.96 -16.95
N ARG A 215 -23.48 -6.55 -17.61
CA ARG A 215 -23.34 -7.80 -18.35
C ARG A 215 -23.42 -7.53 -19.85
N ASP A 216 -22.72 -8.34 -20.63
CA ASP A 216 -22.90 -8.36 -22.08
C ASP A 216 -24.14 -9.19 -22.48
N ASP A 217 -24.42 -9.24 -23.78
CA ASP A 217 -25.56 -9.98 -24.36
C ASP A 217 -25.50 -11.49 -24.07
N SER A 218 -24.30 -12.03 -23.78
CA SER A 218 -24.11 -13.43 -23.39
C SER A 218 -24.36 -13.67 -21.89
N GLY A 219 -24.66 -12.62 -21.14
CA GLY A 219 -24.85 -12.65 -19.68
C GLY A 219 -23.53 -12.63 -18.89
N GLN A 220 -22.37 -12.50 -19.55
CA GLN A 220 -21.07 -12.44 -18.89
C GLN A 220 -20.83 -11.06 -18.29
N VAL A 221 -20.23 -11.02 -17.10
CA VAL A 221 -19.88 -9.75 -16.46
C VAL A 221 -18.70 -9.11 -17.19
N ASN A 222 -18.93 -7.93 -17.77
CA ASN A 222 -17.92 -7.19 -18.52
C ASN A 222 -17.33 -6.05 -17.68
N PHE A 223 -18.19 -5.29 -17.00
CA PHE A 223 -17.79 -4.22 -16.08
C PHE A 223 -18.45 -4.39 -14.72
N VAL A 224 -17.70 -4.03 -13.68
CA VAL A 224 -18.25 -3.81 -12.35
C VAL A 224 -17.88 -2.41 -11.88
N TRP A 225 -18.78 -1.79 -11.14
CA TRP A 225 -18.65 -0.40 -10.72
C TRP A 225 -18.39 -0.35 -9.23
N LEU A 226 -17.21 0.17 -8.86
CA LEU A 226 -16.76 0.23 -7.48
C LEU A 226 -16.73 1.67 -6.97
N GLU A 227 -17.22 1.89 -5.76
CA GLU A 227 -17.01 3.12 -5.01
C GLU A 227 -15.82 2.96 -4.06
N PHE A 228 -14.78 3.78 -4.24
CA PHE A 228 -13.58 3.72 -3.43
C PHE A 228 -13.68 4.66 -2.22
N SER A 229 -13.40 4.16 -1.03
CA SER A 229 -13.35 4.95 0.19
C SER A 229 -12.12 5.86 0.20
N GLY A 230 -12.30 7.16 0.41
CA GLY A 230 -11.20 8.13 0.51
C GLY A 230 -11.42 9.41 -0.31
N PRO A 231 -10.41 10.30 -0.41
CA PRO A 231 -10.51 11.50 -1.22
C PRO A 231 -10.89 11.16 -2.67
N PRO A 232 -11.64 12.01 -3.38
CA PRO A 232 -12.21 11.73 -4.71
C PRO A 232 -11.18 11.57 -5.85
N LYS A 233 -9.90 11.38 -5.53
CA LYS A 233 -8.81 11.24 -6.50
C LYS A 233 -8.76 9.84 -7.13
N THR A 234 -9.13 8.78 -6.40
CA THR A 234 -9.14 7.43 -6.97
C THR A 234 -10.20 7.32 -8.06
N GLY A 235 -9.81 6.94 -9.27
CA GLY A 235 -10.67 6.82 -10.44
C GLY A 235 -11.20 8.14 -11.00
N GLN A 236 -10.60 9.28 -10.65
CA GLN A 236 -11.11 10.58 -11.08
C GLN A 236 -11.05 10.77 -12.60
N LYS A 237 -9.95 10.35 -13.23
CA LYS A 237 -9.77 10.48 -14.68
C LYS A 237 -10.77 9.62 -15.43
N ILE A 238 -10.95 8.36 -15.00
CA ILE A 238 -11.89 7.46 -15.66
C ILE A 238 -13.34 7.90 -15.46
N ARG A 239 -13.73 8.38 -14.26
CA ARG A 239 -15.09 8.92 -14.03
C ARG A 239 -15.45 10.07 -14.96
N LYS A 240 -14.50 10.98 -15.23
CA LYS A 240 -14.72 12.06 -16.21
C LYS A 240 -15.01 11.53 -17.61
N LYS A 241 -14.37 10.44 -18.02
CA LYS A 241 -14.58 9.82 -19.34
C LYS A 241 -15.94 9.12 -19.46
N VAL A 242 -16.44 8.55 -18.36
CA VAL A 242 -17.68 7.76 -18.37
C VAL A 242 -18.91 8.51 -17.84
N ALA A 243 -18.80 9.82 -17.58
CA ALA A 243 -19.85 10.62 -16.95
C ALA A 243 -21.20 10.57 -17.70
N GLY A 244 -21.17 10.56 -19.04
CA GLY A 244 -22.39 10.43 -19.85
C GLY A 244 -23.08 9.08 -19.68
N HIS A 245 -22.30 7.99 -19.66
CA HIS A 245 -22.80 6.64 -19.44
C HIS A 245 -23.38 6.45 -18.03
N VAL A 246 -22.72 7.02 -17.02
CA VAL A 246 -23.19 7.02 -15.63
C VAL A 246 -24.54 7.71 -15.50
N ALA A 247 -24.72 8.87 -16.15
CA ALA A 247 -25.98 9.61 -16.14
C ALA A 247 -27.11 8.84 -16.86
N ALA A 248 -26.80 8.16 -17.97
CA ALA A 248 -27.78 7.40 -18.74
C ALA A 248 -28.29 6.14 -18.01
N ASN A 249 -27.45 5.50 -17.18
CA ASN A 249 -27.74 4.22 -16.56
C ASN A 249 -28.06 4.30 -15.05
N ASN A 250 -28.31 5.50 -14.51
CA ASN A 250 -28.57 5.75 -13.09
C ASN A 250 -27.50 5.14 -12.15
N ILE A 251 -26.24 5.16 -12.59
CA ILE A 251 -25.11 4.67 -11.79
C ILE A 251 -24.65 5.80 -10.86
N SER A 252 -24.11 5.46 -9.70
CA SER A 252 -23.53 6.46 -8.79
C SER A 252 -22.40 7.25 -9.45
N ARG A 253 -22.42 8.58 -9.26
CA ARG A 253 -21.42 9.52 -9.82
C ARG A 253 -20.02 9.34 -9.26
N THR A 254 -19.87 8.64 -8.14
CA THR A 254 -18.58 8.33 -7.51
C THR A 254 -18.06 6.95 -7.89
N ALA A 255 -18.88 6.14 -8.55
CA ALA A 255 -18.51 4.79 -8.96
C ALA A 255 -17.51 4.81 -10.12
N VAL A 256 -16.60 3.85 -10.10
CA VAL A 256 -15.50 3.71 -11.06
C VAL A 256 -15.66 2.36 -11.77
N PRO A 257 -15.70 2.33 -13.11
CA PRO A 257 -15.84 1.08 -13.84
C PRO A 257 -14.51 0.33 -13.85
N ILE A 258 -14.58 -0.95 -13.50
CA ILE A 258 -13.48 -1.91 -13.59
C ILE A 258 -13.88 -2.95 -14.63
N GLY A 259 -13.12 -2.99 -15.73
CA GLY A 259 -13.34 -3.93 -16.83
C GLY A 259 -12.37 -5.10 -16.83
N ARG A 260 -12.63 -6.07 -17.71
CA ARG A 260 -11.75 -7.23 -17.91
C ARG A 260 -10.34 -6.81 -18.34
N ARG A 261 -9.34 -7.55 -17.87
CA ARG A 261 -7.92 -7.41 -18.25
C ARG A 261 -7.41 -8.74 -18.75
N SER A 262 -6.40 -8.71 -19.62
CA SER A 262 -5.73 -9.91 -20.11
C SER A 262 -4.30 -10.01 -19.60
N SER A 263 -3.87 -11.23 -19.26
CA SER A 263 -2.48 -11.56 -18.93
C SER A 263 -2.06 -12.83 -19.67
N THR A 264 -0.82 -12.84 -20.15
CA THR A 264 -0.19 -14.04 -20.75
C THR A 264 0.59 -14.78 -19.68
N ILE A 265 0.23 -16.04 -19.45
CA ILE A 265 0.78 -16.89 -18.39
C ILE A 265 1.56 -18.03 -19.05
N PRO A 266 2.88 -18.12 -18.83
CA PRO A 266 3.67 -19.23 -19.35
C PRO A 266 3.41 -20.50 -18.54
N LEU A 267 3.13 -21.60 -19.24
CA LEU A 267 2.78 -22.90 -18.63
C LEU A 267 3.95 -23.90 -18.65
N ASN A 268 5.04 -23.58 -19.33
CA ASN A 268 6.28 -24.35 -19.33
C ASN A 268 7.52 -23.45 -19.22
N ASN A 269 8.66 -24.06 -18.84
CA ASN A 269 9.91 -23.33 -18.58
C ASN A 269 10.43 -22.60 -19.83
N ASN A 270 10.25 -23.22 -20.99
CA ASN A 270 10.72 -22.68 -22.28
C ASN A 270 9.78 -21.59 -22.83
N LYS A 271 8.66 -21.30 -22.14
CA LYS A 271 7.65 -20.30 -22.52
C LYS A 271 7.06 -20.50 -23.92
N THR A 272 7.11 -21.73 -24.44
CA THR A 272 6.51 -22.09 -25.74
C THR A 272 5.02 -22.35 -25.62
N ILE A 273 4.56 -22.80 -24.44
CA ILE A 273 3.14 -22.99 -24.15
C ILE A 273 2.69 -21.88 -23.22
N ASN A 274 1.75 -21.07 -23.70
CA ASN A 274 1.21 -19.93 -22.96
C ASN A 274 -0.31 -19.99 -22.94
N VAL A 275 -0.91 -19.38 -21.92
CA VAL A 275 -2.34 -19.11 -21.90
C VAL A 275 -2.58 -17.62 -21.74
N LYS A 276 -3.41 -17.05 -22.61
CA LYS A 276 -3.91 -15.70 -22.45
C LYS A 276 -5.21 -15.77 -21.66
N ARG A 277 -5.17 -15.39 -20.38
CA ARG A 277 -6.34 -15.30 -19.50
C ARG A 277 -6.95 -13.91 -19.57
N SER A 278 -8.26 -13.81 -19.75
CA SER A 278 -9.02 -12.56 -19.68
C SER A 278 -10.09 -12.63 -18.57
N HIS A 279 -9.96 -11.77 -17.55
CA HIS A 279 -10.92 -11.66 -16.44
C HIS A 279 -10.86 -10.27 -15.78
N LEU A 280 -11.89 -9.90 -15.03
CA LEU A 280 -11.87 -8.81 -14.04
C LEU A 280 -10.78 -9.04 -12.97
N PRO A 281 -9.89 -8.06 -12.70
CA PRO A 281 -8.80 -8.19 -11.73
C PRO A 281 -9.27 -7.88 -10.30
N LEU A 282 -10.23 -8.66 -9.79
CA LEU A 282 -10.90 -8.38 -8.51
C LEU A 282 -11.03 -9.64 -7.65
N VAL A 283 -10.92 -9.46 -6.33
CA VAL A 283 -11.22 -10.49 -5.33
C VAL A 283 -12.08 -9.91 -4.22
N CYS A 284 -12.92 -10.72 -3.60
CA CYS A 284 -13.69 -10.31 -2.42
C CYS A 284 -12.75 -9.82 -1.31
N ALA A 285 -13.12 -8.72 -0.66
CA ALA A 285 -12.29 -7.99 0.28
C ALA A 285 -13.07 -7.54 1.54
N CYS A 286 -14.10 -8.29 1.95
CA CYS A 286 -14.78 -8.09 3.23
C CYS A 286 -13.89 -8.44 4.43
N ALA A 287 -12.89 -9.28 4.19
CA ALA A 287 -11.82 -9.60 5.11
C ALA A 287 -10.45 -9.37 4.47
N THR A 288 -9.48 -8.99 5.29
CA THR A 288 -8.08 -8.89 4.90
C THR A 288 -7.16 -9.33 6.04
N THR A 289 -5.90 -9.62 5.71
CA THR A 289 -4.93 -9.93 6.75
C THR A 289 -4.44 -8.63 7.39
N ILE A 290 -4.10 -8.69 8.68
CA ILE A 290 -3.53 -7.55 9.42
C ILE A 290 -2.26 -7.03 8.70
N HIS A 291 -1.45 -7.93 8.16
CA HIS A 291 -0.29 -7.60 7.33
C HIS A 291 -0.64 -6.72 6.11
N LYS A 292 -1.69 -7.06 5.38
CA LYS A 292 -2.15 -6.28 4.20
C LYS A 292 -2.87 -5.00 4.59
N SER A 293 -3.42 -4.93 5.80
CA SER A 293 -4.09 -3.73 6.31
C SER A 293 -3.10 -2.62 6.69
N GLN A 294 -1.80 -2.92 6.83
CA GLN A 294 -0.79 -1.94 7.21
C GLN A 294 -0.78 -0.74 6.25
N GLY A 295 -0.82 0.47 6.81
CA GLY A 295 -0.96 1.72 6.05
C GLY A 295 -2.40 2.11 5.70
N SER A 296 -3.36 1.18 5.77
CA SER A 296 -4.78 1.46 5.53
C SER A 296 -5.45 2.12 6.73
N THR A 297 -6.57 2.79 6.48
CA THR A 297 -7.41 3.46 7.49
C THR A 297 -8.86 3.07 7.24
N TYR A 298 -9.57 2.67 8.31
CA TYR A 298 -10.97 2.25 8.24
C TYR A 298 -11.82 3.00 9.27
N SER A 299 -13.09 3.23 8.96
CA SER A 299 -14.06 3.80 9.90
C SER A 299 -14.45 2.78 10.96
N GLU A 300 -14.69 1.54 10.54
CA GLU A 300 -15.06 0.43 11.43
C GLU A 300 -14.25 -0.82 11.08
N ILE A 301 -13.79 -1.54 12.10
CA ILE A 301 -13.09 -2.81 11.98
C ILE A 301 -13.64 -3.82 12.97
N VAL A 302 -13.59 -5.09 12.58
CA VAL A 302 -13.69 -6.20 13.53
C VAL A 302 -12.40 -6.98 13.46
N TYR A 303 -11.70 -7.07 14.59
CA TYR A 303 -10.40 -7.69 14.72
C TYR A 303 -10.50 -9.00 15.50
N GLU A 304 -10.03 -10.10 14.89
CA GLU A 304 -9.90 -11.38 15.58
C GLU A 304 -8.60 -11.41 16.42
N TYR A 305 -8.77 -11.18 17.72
CA TYR A 305 -7.70 -11.13 18.69
C TYR A 305 -7.34 -12.51 19.23
N ASP A 306 -6.04 -12.76 19.41
CA ASP A 306 -5.50 -13.92 20.10
C ASP A 306 -4.29 -13.47 20.95
N LYS A 307 -4.24 -13.90 22.21
CA LYS A 307 -3.16 -13.61 23.16
C LYS A 307 -1.77 -14.05 22.70
N LYS A 308 -1.67 -14.99 21.75
CA LYS A 308 -0.41 -15.48 21.17
C LYS A 308 0.14 -14.57 20.06
N GLN A 309 -0.65 -13.61 19.59
CA GLN A 309 -0.21 -12.67 18.56
C GLN A 309 0.92 -11.78 19.11
N SER A 310 1.77 -11.26 18.23
CA SER A 310 2.86 -10.39 18.64
C SER A 310 2.36 -8.96 18.93
N GLN A 311 3.09 -8.25 19.79
CA GLN A 311 2.80 -6.85 20.14
C GLN A 311 2.59 -5.97 18.90
N SER A 312 3.50 -6.06 17.92
CA SER A 312 3.42 -5.29 16.67
C SER A 312 2.18 -5.64 15.84
N LEU A 313 1.73 -6.90 15.87
CA LEU A 313 0.57 -7.33 15.10
C LEU A 313 -0.72 -6.79 15.72
N VAL A 314 -0.85 -6.84 17.05
CA VAL A 314 -1.95 -6.21 17.79
C VAL A 314 -1.95 -4.70 17.55
N TYR A 315 -0.80 -4.05 17.66
CA TYR A 315 -0.65 -2.62 17.39
C TYR A 315 -1.11 -2.25 15.97
N VAL A 316 -0.67 -3.00 14.95
CA VAL A 316 -1.09 -2.74 13.56
C VAL A 316 -2.60 -2.88 13.41
N ALA A 317 -3.21 -3.95 13.95
CA ALA A 317 -4.64 -4.19 13.85
C ALA A 317 -5.46 -3.05 14.48
N LEU A 318 -5.18 -2.72 15.74
CA LEU A 318 -5.93 -1.69 16.48
C LEU A 318 -5.71 -0.28 15.90
N SER A 319 -4.52 0.01 15.36
CA SER A 319 -4.22 1.33 14.78
C SER A 319 -4.84 1.60 13.40
N ARG A 320 -5.58 0.63 12.82
CA ARG A 320 -6.25 0.82 11.52
C ARG A 320 -7.54 1.62 11.61
N VAL A 321 -8.19 1.62 12.78
CA VAL A 321 -9.47 2.31 12.98
C VAL A 321 -9.25 3.77 13.39
N THR A 322 -10.17 4.64 12.99
CA THR A 322 -10.12 6.09 13.27
C THR A 322 -10.66 6.47 14.63
N THR A 323 -11.69 5.76 15.11
CA THR A 323 -12.33 6.01 16.41
C THR A 323 -12.39 4.72 17.22
N ILE A 324 -12.52 4.85 18.54
CA ILE A 324 -12.64 3.68 19.40
C ILE A 324 -14.02 3.02 19.25
N GLU A 325 -15.05 3.78 18.92
CA GLU A 325 -16.41 3.29 18.68
C GLU A 325 -16.48 2.37 17.45
N GLY A 326 -15.65 2.64 16.44
CA GLY A 326 -15.52 1.79 15.26
C GLY A 326 -14.70 0.50 15.49
N LEU A 327 -14.16 0.30 16.70
CA LEU A 327 -13.39 -0.89 17.05
C LEU A 327 -14.30 -1.95 17.66
N ARG A 328 -14.30 -3.14 17.06
CA ARG A 328 -14.81 -4.37 17.69
C ARG A 328 -13.72 -5.42 17.73
N ILE A 329 -13.65 -6.16 18.83
CA ILE A 329 -12.67 -7.21 19.03
C ILE A 329 -13.42 -8.50 19.31
N THR A 330 -13.11 -9.55 18.56
CA THR A 330 -13.66 -10.90 18.77
C THR A 330 -12.53 -11.85 19.14
N THR A 331 -12.84 -12.89 19.90
CA THR A 331 -11.90 -13.96 20.25
C THR A 331 -12.53 -15.32 19.92
N SER A 332 -11.72 -16.35 19.73
CA SER A 332 -12.21 -17.68 19.32
C SER A 332 -13.17 -18.31 20.33
N ASN A 333 -13.07 -17.94 21.61
CA ASN A 333 -13.80 -18.56 22.72
C ASN A 333 -14.71 -17.56 23.46
N ASN A 334 -15.00 -16.40 22.85
CA ASN A 334 -15.66 -15.27 23.53
C ASN A 334 -14.97 -14.89 24.87
N ASP A 335 -13.66 -15.10 24.96
CA ASP A 335 -12.82 -14.54 26.02
C ASP A 335 -12.86 -13.01 25.89
N LEU A 336 -13.35 -12.34 26.94
CA LEU A 336 -13.48 -10.89 27.03
C LEU A 336 -12.24 -10.21 27.65
N THR A 337 -11.15 -10.96 27.81
CA THR A 337 -9.91 -10.45 28.40
C THR A 337 -8.94 -9.94 27.33
N PHE A 338 -8.45 -8.72 27.50
CA PHE A 338 -7.33 -8.18 26.72
C PHE A 338 -6.01 -8.40 27.47
N TYR A 339 -5.09 -9.17 26.88
CA TYR A 339 -3.86 -9.60 27.56
C TYR A 339 -2.66 -8.68 27.30
N HIS A 340 -2.65 -7.98 26.16
CA HIS A 340 -1.54 -7.10 25.79
C HIS A 340 -1.59 -5.80 26.62
N GLY A 341 -0.43 -5.34 27.09
CA GLY A 341 -0.36 -4.12 27.92
C GLY A 341 -0.63 -4.33 29.41
N ARG A 342 -0.99 -5.54 29.87
CA ARG A 342 -1.10 -5.83 31.32
C ARG A 342 0.24 -5.79 32.05
N ARG A 343 1.35 -6.01 31.32
CA ARG A 343 2.74 -5.88 31.79
C ARG A 343 3.59 -5.32 30.64
N PRO A 344 4.74 -4.68 30.95
CA PRO A 344 5.68 -4.26 29.92
C PRO A 344 6.16 -5.45 29.07
N SER A 345 6.17 -5.28 27.75
CA SER A 345 6.61 -6.29 26.80
C SER A 345 8.13 -6.32 26.69
N THR A 346 8.74 -7.46 27.01
CA THR A 346 10.19 -7.65 26.85
C THR A 346 10.63 -7.69 25.39
N THR A 347 9.72 -8.06 24.48
CA THR A 347 10.01 -8.15 23.05
C THR A 347 10.28 -6.80 22.38
N MET A 348 9.80 -5.71 22.99
CA MET A 348 9.92 -4.35 22.47
C MET A 348 11.12 -3.57 23.03
N ILE A 349 11.88 -4.15 23.98
CA ILE A 349 13.03 -3.49 24.62
C ILE A 349 14.03 -2.99 23.58
N HIS A 350 14.47 -3.86 22.66
CA HIS A 350 15.42 -3.48 21.62
C HIS A 350 14.93 -2.34 20.72
N LEU A 351 13.63 -2.27 20.47
CA LEU A 351 13.06 -1.20 19.65
C LEU A 351 13.02 0.11 20.44
N ARG A 352 12.67 0.05 21.74
CA ARG A 352 12.71 1.21 22.62
C ARG A 352 14.12 1.78 22.79
N ASP A 353 15.13 0.91 22.94
CA ASP A 353 16.52 1.33 23.00
C ASP A 353 16.95 2.00 21.70
N GLU A 354 16.47 1.49 20.57
CA GLU A 354 16.73 2.09 19.28
C GLU A 354 16.05 3.47 19.13
N PHE A 355 14.80 3.62 19.54
CA PHE A 355 14.14 4.93 19.59
C PHE A 355 14.86 5.90 20.54
N ARG A 356 15.34 5.44 21.70
CA ARG A 356 16.16 6.26 22.60
C ARG A 356 17.46 6.70 21.93
N ARG A 357 18.14 5.80 21.22
CA ARG A 357 19.34 6.15 20.45
C ARG A 357 19.05 7.19 19.37
N LEU A 358 17.92 7.04 18.68
CA LEU A 358 17.49 7.96 17.63
C LEU A 358 17.11 9.33 18.20
N SER A 359 16.44 9.38 19.36
CA SER A 359 16.04 10.64 20.00
C SER A 359 17.22 11.44 20.54
N LEU A 360 18.31 10.78 20.97
CA LEU A 360 19.55 11.45 21.37
C LEU A 360 20.27 12.17 20.21
N ASN A 361 20.01 11.76 18.97
CA ASN A 361 20.56 12.36 17.75
C ASN A 361 19.46 12.98 16.87
N CYS A 362 18.37 13.44 17.49
CA CYS A 362 17.28 14.07 16.76
C CYS A 362 17.73 15.42 16.19
N VAL A 363 17.58 15.60 14.88
CA VAL A 363 17.79 16.90 14.26
C VAL A 363 16.48 17.67 14.41
N LYS A 364 16.50 18.77 15.15
CA LYS A 364 15.33 19.65 15.25
C LYS A 364 15.16 20.40 13.94
N THR A 365 13.94 20.40 13.41
CA THR A 365 13.58 21.27 12.29
C THR A 365 13.75 22.71 12.74
N VAL A 366 14.58 23.47 12.03
CA VAL A 366 14.53 24.94 12.11
C VAL A 366 13.49 25.35 11.07
N ASP A 367 12.26 25.63 11.51
CA ASP A 367 11.12 25.91 10.61
C ASP A 367 11.42 26.97 9.56
N SER A 368 12.20 28.00 9.92
CA SER A 368 12.59 29.08 9.01
C SER A 368 13.45 28.61 7.84
N ASP A 369 14.37 27.67 8.06
CA ASP A 369 15.35 27.25 7.04
C ASP A 369 14.70 26.29 6.03
N MET A 370 13.79 25.42 6.47
CA MET A 370 13.04 24.55 5.57
C MET A 370 12.05 25.36 4.72
N LEU A 371 11.34 26.32 5.33
CA LEU A 371 10.45 27.22 4.61
C LEU A 371 11.22 28.11 3.63
N TYR A 372 12.42 28.57 3.98
CA TYR A 372 13.31 29.29 3.08
C TYR A 372 13.74 28.40 1.90
N PHE A 373 14.20 27.17 2.17
CA PHE A 373 14.58 26.20 1.15
C PHE A 373 13.44 25.91 0.17
N ILE A 374 12.23 25.62 0.68
CA ILE A 374 11.05 25.35 -0.16
C ILE A 374 10.64 26.58 -0.99
N ARG A 375 10.80 27.80 -0.45
CA ARG A 375 10.44 29.05 -1.13
C ARG A 375 11.47 29.47 -2.19
N GLN A 376 12.75 29.19 -1.99
CA GLN A 376 13.85 29.69 -2.83
C GLN A 376 14.30 28.68 -3.90
N GLU A 377 14.30 27.38 -3.60
CA GLU A 377 14.78 26.35 -4.53
C GLU A 377 13.65 25.89 -5.48
N GLN A 378 13.57 26.51 -6.65
CA GLN A 378 12.76 25.99 -7.76
C GLN A 378 13.45 24.80 -8.42
N GLY A 379 13.22 23.59 -7.90
CA GLY A 379 13.78 22.40 -8.55
C GLY A 379 13.70 21.07 -7.80
N LEU A 380 12.77 20.88 -6.87
CA LEU A 380 12.69 19.59 -6.16
C LEU A 380 12.10 18.50 -7.08
N THR A 381 12.96 17.60 -7.56
CA THR A 381 12.50 16.39 -8.27
C THR A 381 12.43 15.23 -7.30
N VAL A 382 11.22 14.76 -7.03
CA VAL A 382 10.93 13.65 -6.13
C VAL A 382 10.79 12.36 -6.94
N TYR A 383 11.69 11.40 -6.74
CA TYR A 383 11.61 10.09 -7.38
C TYR A 383 10.99 9.07 -6.43
N THR A 384 9.84 8.50 -6.80
CA THR A 384 9.30 7.32 -6.12
C THR A 384 9.84 6.06 -6.78
N LEU A 385 10.80 5.39 -6.16
CA LEU A 385 11.32 4.11 -6.63
C LEU A 385 10.51 2.97 -6.00
N ASN A 386 9.81 2.21 -6.83
CA ASN A 386 9.23 0.93 -6.44
C ASN A 386 10.34 -0.14 -6.45
N CYS A 387 10.57 -0.82 -5.33
CA CYS A 387 11.52 -1.93 -5.20
C CYS A 387 11.28 -3.06 -6.24
N GLN A 388 10.07 -3.20 -6.78
CA GLN A 388 9.77 -4.12 -7.89
C GLN A 388 10.35 -3.63 -9.23
N SER A 389 10.34 -2.32 -9.49
CA SER A 389 10.86 -1.73 -10.73
C SER A 389 12.39 -1.82 -10.82
N LEU A 390 13.09 -1.74 -9.68
CA LEU A 390 14.54 -1.93 -9.62
C LEU A 390 14.99 -3.35 -10.03
N ARG A 391 14.12 -4.37 -9.87
CA ARG A 391 14.40 -5.75 -10.30
C ARG A 391 14.43 -5.92 -11.82
N ASN A 392 13.61 -5.19 -12.57
CA ASN A 392 13.55 -5.35 -14.02
C ASN A 392 14.82 -4.86 -14.72
N ILE A 393 15.53 -3.90 -14.13
CA ILE A 393 16.84 -3.42 -14.61
C ILE A 393 17.92 -4.50 -14.43
N ALA A 394 17.82 -5.35 -13.40
CA ALA A 394 18.77 -6.44 -13.17
C ALA A 394 18.75 -7.52 -14.26
N ASN A 395 17.57 -7.80 -14.84
CA ASN A 395 17.46 -8.78 -15.92
C ASN A 395 18.05 -8.30 -17.26
N LEU A 396 18.14 -6.98 -17.47
CA LEU A 396 18.73 -6.39 -18.68
C LEU A 396 20.26 -6.44 -18.69
N LEU A 397 20.91 -6.53 -17.52
CA LEU A 397 22.38 -6.57 -17.39
C LEU A 397 22.91 -7.89 -16.78
N GLY A 398 22.02 -8.74 -16.26
CA GLY A 398 22.33 -9.94 -15.48
C GLY A 398 22.48 -11.25 -16.28
N LYS A 399 22.71 -11.21 -17.60
CA LYS A 399 23.01 -12.42 -18.38
C LYS A 399 24.37 -13.05 -18.05
N LYS A 400 25.17 -12.50 -17.12
CA LYS A 400 26.53 -12.99 -16.87
C LYS A 400 26.81 -13.72 -15.56
N ASN A 401 25.95 -13.75 -14.54
CA ASN A 401 26.23 -14.59 -13.37
C ASN A 401 24.94 -15.10 -12.72
N GLY A 402 24.70 -16.40 -12.91
CA GLY A 402 23.55 -17.11 -12.36
C GLY A 402 23.62 -17.21 -10.85
N THR A 403 22.69 -16.55 -10.16
CA THR A 403 22.17 -17.01 -8.87
C THR A 403 20.70 -16.61 -8.79
N MET A 404 19.83 -17.63 -8.79
CA MET A 404 18.38 -17.48 -8.75
C MET A 404 17.91 -17.51 -7.29
N PHE A 405 17.41 -16.39 -6.77
CA PHE A 405 16.62 -16.40 -5.52
C PHE A 405 15.40 -15.51 -5.67
N ALA A 406 14.26 -16.15 -5.90
CA ALA A 406 12.94 -15.53 -5.93
C ALA A 406 12.33 -15.51 -4.52
N LYS A 407 12.18 -14.33 -3.89
CA LYS A 407 11.14 -14.10 -2.87
C LYS A 407 10.50 -12.72 -3.03
N ARG A 408 9.17 -12.70 -2.85
CA ARG A 408 8.24 -11.57 -3.03
C ARG A 408 8.46 -10.49 -1.98
N PHE A 409 8.41 -9.22 -2.40
CA PHE A 409 8.19 -8.07 -1.52
C PHE A 409 7.14 -7.19 -2.19
N GLN A 410 6.09 -6.84 -1.44
CA GLN A 410 5.03 -5.94 -1.85
C GLN A 410 5.11 -4.73 -0.90
N TYR A 411 5.38 -3.55 -1.48
CA TYR A 411 5.43 -2.21 -0.88
C TYR A 411 6.65 -1.85 -0.01
N ASP A 412 7.36 -0.79 -0.41
CA ASP A 412 7.48 0.51 0.27
C ASP A 412 8.22 1.48 -0.67
N ILE A 413 7.78 2.73 -0.71
CA ILE A 413 8.29 3.79 -1.59
C ILE A 413 9.63 4.28 -1.03
N ILE A 414 10.67 4.25 -1.87
CA ILE A 414 11.90 5.01 -1.62
C ILE A 414 11.71 6.36 -2.32
N LEU A 415 11.76 7.45 -1.56
CA LEU A 415 11.85 8.79 -2.11
C LEU A 415 13.33 9.18 -2.22
N GLY A 416 13.83 9.21 -3.45
CA GLY A 416 15.11 9.84 -3.77
C GLY A 416 14.87 11.30 -4.13
N LEU A 417 15.62 12.21 -3.51
CA LEU A 417 15.68 13.62 -3.90
C LEU A 417 16.97 13.87 -4.65
N ASN A 418 16.92 14.78 -5.62
CA ASN A 418 18.11 15.35 -6.23
C ASN A 418 17.91 16.87 -6.28
N VAL A 419 18.78 17.61 -5.60
CA VAL A 419 18.84 19.07 -5.67
C VAL A 419 19.93 19.40 -6.68
N LEU A 420 19.53 19.85 -7.88
CA LEU A 420 20.50 20.30 -8.88
C LEU A 420 20.75 21.81 -8.67
N PRO A 421 21.97 22.25 -8.33
CA PRO A 421 22.28 23.67 -8.32
C PRO A 421 22.19 24.24 -9.75
N ARG A 422 21.66 25.47 -9.86
CA ARG A 422 21.25 26.10 -11.13
C ARG A 422 22.38 26.44 -12.13
N THR A 423 23.62 26.05 -11.88
CA THR A 423 24.75 26.47 -12.73
C THR A 423 25.86 25.41 -12.78
N GLN A 424 25.67 24.35 -13.55
CA GLN A 424 26.77 23.68 -14.25
C GLN A 424 26.30 23.29 -15.66
N THR A 425 26.61 24.15 -16.62
CA THR A 425 26.63 23.80 -18.03
C THR A 425 27.73 22.76 -18.25
N TYR A 426 27.37 21.51 -18.48
CA TYR A 426 28.32 20.52 -18.99
C TYR A 426 28.63 20.81 -20.47
N PRO A 427 29.91 20.71 -20.89
CA PRO A 427 30.28 20.94 -22.28
C PRO A 427 29.64 19.89 -23.18
N LYS A 428 29.07 20.36 -24.31
CA LYS A 428 28.67 19.51 -25.42
C LYS A 428 29.91 18.80 -25.97
N HIS A 429 30.12 17.55 -25.59
CA HIS A 429 30.92 16.63 -26.39
C HIS A 429 30.03 15.50 -26.93
N THR A 430 29.85 15.58 -28.24
CA THR A 430 29.37 14.57 -29.18
C THR A 430 30.22 13.30 -29.12
N ALA A 431 29.59 12.13 -28.90
CA ALA A 431 29.63 10.96 -29.78
C ALA A 431 29.14 9.68 -29.07
N GLY A 432 28.06 9.08 -29.61
CA GLY A 432 27.97 7.63 -29.79
C GLY A 432 27.62 6.73 -28.60
N ALA A 433 26.35 6.71 -28.19
CA ALA A 433 25.65 5.48 -27.81
C ALA A 433 24.13 5.69 -27.87
N HIS A 434 23.56 5.57 -29.07
CA HIS A 434 22.11 5.40 -29.21
C HIS A 434 21.70 4.05 -28.62
N LEU A 435 21.20 4.05 -27.39
CA LEU A 435 20.35 2.99 -26.87
C LEU A 435 18.90 3.49 -26.91
N VAL A 436 18.32 3.38 -28.10
CA VAL A 436 16.86 3.35 -28.26
C VAL A 436 16.40 2.00 -27.70
N THR A 437 15.89 2.00 -26.47
CA THR A 437 15.05 0.89 -25.98
C THR A 437 13.67 1.44 -25.63
N ARG A 438 12.74 1.25 -26.58
CA ARG A 438 11.31 1.20 -26.29
C ARG A 438 11.09 0.15 -25.17
N ASP A 439 10.23 0.46 -24.20
CA ASP A 439 9.83 -0.39 -23.05
C ASP A 439 10.68 -0.41 -21.76
N THR A 440 11.19 0.74 -21.32
CA THR A 440 11.51 0.96 -19.90
C THR A 440 10.71 2.14 -19.33
N THR A 441 9.61 1.88 -18.65
CA THR A 441 8.91 2.95 -17.90
C THR A 441 9.64 3.24 -16.57
N ALA A 442 10.84 3.82 -16.66
CA ALA A 442 11.27 4.78 -15.65
C ALA A 442 10.38 6.00 -15.85
N ARG A 443 9.33 6.13 -15.05
CA ARG A 443 8.42 7.28 -15.14
C ARG A 443 9.20 8.49 -14.59
N ILE A 444 9.81 9.27 -15.47
CA ILE A 444 10.15 10.67 -15.16
C ILE A 444 8.81 11.38 -15.04
N ILE A 445 8.26 11.42 -13.84
CA ILE A 445 7.12 12.28 -13.56
C ILE A 445 7.74 13.60 -13.10
N ARG A 446 7.94 14.54 -14.05
CA ARG A 446 8.03 15.96 -13.69
C ARG A 446 6.66 16.34 -13.15
N HIS A 447 6.46 16.12 -11.86
CA HIS A 447 5.29 16.66 -11.19
C HIS A 447 5.63 18.09 -10.79
N GLU A 448 5.18 19.05 -11.60
CA GLU A 448 4.90 20.42 -11.14
C GLU A 448 3.70 20.41 -10.17
N ASN A 449 3.68 19.50 -9.19
CA ASN A 449 2.64 19.45 -8.18
C ASN A 449 2.93 20.51 -7.13
N LEU A 450 2.61 21.74 -7.51
CA LEU A 450 2.37 22.85 -6.59
C LEU A 450 1.46 22.44 -5.42
N GLU A 451 0.59 21.43 -5.60
CA GLU A 451 -0.27 20.82 -4.57
C GLU A 451 0.48 20.08 -3.45
N LEU A 452 1.60 19.39 -3.73
CA LEU A 452 2.35 18.67 -2.68
C LEU A 452 3.17 19.67 -1.86
N ALA A 453 3.76 20.66 -2.53
CA ALA A 453 4.40 21.82 -1.90
C ALA A 453 3.39 22.65 -1.09
N LYS A 454 2.17 22.88 -1.62
CA LYS A 454 1.06 23.55 -0.89
C LYS A 454 0.54 22.72 0.28
N LYS A 455 0.52 21.39 0.21
CA LYS A 455 0.14 20.54 1.35
C LYS A 455 1.20 20.52 2.43
N LEU A 456 2.48 20.54 2.07
CA LEU A 456 3.58 20.72 3.01
C LEU A 456 3.57 22.14 3.63
N SER A 457 3.23 23.18 2.86
CA SER A 457 3.03 24.55 3.35
C SER A 457 1.81 24.68 4.29
N ASN A 458 0.65 24.13 3.91
CA ASN A 458 -0.58 24.24 4.69
C ASN A 458 -0.53 23.46 6.01
N VAL A 459 0.28 22.40 6.09
CA VAL A 459 0.52 21.68 7.36
C VAL A 459 1.37 22.53 8.32
N LEU A 460 2.18 23.46 7.80
CA LEU A 460 3.01 24.36 8.59
C LEU A 460 2.30 25.70 8.92
N ASP A 461 1.37 26.16 8.07
CA ASP A 461 0.64 27.44 8.26
C ASP A 461 -0.53 27.37 9.27
N THR A 462 -1.05 26.18 9.62
CA THR A 462 -2.23 26.06 10.52
C THR A 462 -1.92 26.08 12.02
N GLY A 463 -0.70 26.45 12.40
CA GLY A 463 -0.33 26.78 13.77
C GLY A 463 -0.86 28.14 14.25
N CYS A 464 -2.12 28.53 13.96
CA CYS A 464 -2.86 29.55 14.72
C CYS A 464 -4.34 29.66 14.30
N ALA A 465 -5.24 29.47 15.28
CA ALA A 465 -6.63 29.95 15.38
C ALA A 465 -7.67 29.63 14.27
N TYR A 466 -8.76 28.98 14.70
CA TYR A 466 -10.05 28.94 14.03
C TYR A 466 -10.87 30.21 14.39
N VAL A 467 -11.58 30.83 13.43
CA VAL A 467 -12.96 31.41 13.53
C VAL A 467 -13.36 32.17 12.24
N GLN A 468 -14.62 31.97 11.85
CA GLN A 468 -15.44 32.56 10.76
C GLN A 468 -15.30 34.07 10.49
N ARG A 469 -15.46 34.50 9.21
CA ARG A 469 -16.69 35.16 8.67
C ARG A 469 -16.53 35.73 7.23
N LYS A 470 -17.68 35.71 6.52
CA LYS A 470 -18.03 36.31 5.21
C LYS A 470 -17.50 37.74 4.97
N ARG A 471 -17.15 38.09 3.71
CA ARG A 471 -17.98 38.84 2.72
C ARG A 471 -17.12 39.36 1.53
N THR A 472 -17.67 39.19 0.33
CA THR A 472 -17.60 40.04 -0.89
C THR A 472 -16.49 41.09 -1.02
N PHE A 473 -15.74 41.06 -2.13
CA PHE A 473 -15.61 42.16 -3.11
C PHE A 473 -14.78 41.66 -4.32
N ALA A 474 -15.37 41.62 -5.52
CA ALA A 474 -14.62 41.63 -6.77
C ALA A 474 -15.29 42.65 -7.69
N CYS A 475 -14.67 43.82 -7.72
CA CYS A 475 -14.96 44.91 -8.62
C CYS A 475 -14.45 44.55 -10.03
N SER A 476 -15.21 45.01 -11.02
CA SER A 476 -14.99 44.88 -12.45
C SER A 476 -13.62 45.37 -12.93
N PHE A 477 -13.10 44.80 -14.02
CA PHE A 477 -12.56 45.61 -15.11
C PHE A 477 -12.84 44.97 -16.48
N LYS A 478 -13.69 45.65 -17.24
CA LYS A 478 -13.79 45.57 -18.71
C LYS A 478 -12.49 46.08 -19.33
N LYS A 479 -12.17 45.58 -20.52
CA LYS A 479 -11.93 46.42 -21.70
C LYS A 479 -12.03 45.59 -22.99
N SER A 480 -13.09 45.87 -23.74
CA SER A 480 -13.20 45.79 -25.20
C SER A 480 -12.41 46.97 -25.82
N PRO A 481 -12.43 47.29 -27.14
CA PRO A 481 -13.37 46.90 -28.19
C PRO A 481 -13.26 45.46 -28.69
#